data_AF-A0A7V7VKQ8-F1
#
_entry.id   AF-A0A7V7VKQ8-F1
#
_cell.length_a   1.000
_cell.length_b   1.000
_cell.length_c   1.000
_cell.angle_alpha   90.00
_cell.angle_beta   90.00
_cell.angle_gamma   90.00
#
_symmetry.space_group_name_H-M   'P 1'
#
loop_
_entity.id
_entity.type
_entity.pdbx_description
1 polymer ?
#
loop_
_entity_poly.entity_id
_entity_poly.type
_entity_poly.pdbx_seq_one_letter_code
_entity_poly.pdbx_strand_id
1 'polypeptide(L)'
;MATLLHELSGQTWFIAFMAIALFGGVLSAVHHAEVIAHKTGEPFGTLVLAICITIIEVSLIISMMLSGHEGSEFIARDAVFATVMIVMNGVIGLCIFIGGLKHYEMSFRNEGTNSALAVLTALATFILVMPIVTVSSPGPDFTKSQLAFAGIASFALYLAFLFFQTISHRDYYLPKAEDQKADINFHAQKPSNLRTGISVVLLIISLIIVVGFAELLSPAIEAGVKAAGAPKTIVG
;
A
#
# COMPACT_ATOMS: atom_id res chain seq x y z
N MET A 1 13.27 -22.19 -20.49
CA MET A 1 13.38 -20.95 -19.70
C MET A 1 12.69 -21.09 -18.33
N ALA A 2 11.41 -21.46 -18.29
CA ALA A 2 10.67 -21.67 -17.02
C ALA A 2 11.29 -22.73 -16.10
N THR A 3 11.81 -23.84 -16.64
CA THR A 3 12.47 -24.91 -15.88
C THR A 3 13.80 -24.46 -15.23
N LEU A 4 14.60 -23.68 -15.94
CA LEU A 4 15.87 -23.13 -15.45
C LEU A 4 15.65 -22.09 -14.34
N LEU A 5 14.64 -21.23 -14.50
CA LEU A 5 14.26 -20.26 -13.47
C LEU A 5 13.76 -20.93 -12.19
N HIS A 6 13.07 -22.07 -12.30
CA HIS A 6 12.61 -22.85 -11.16
C HIS A 6 13.74 -23.64 -10.46
N GLU A 7 14.76 -24.09 -11.19
CA GLU A 7 15.96 -24.68 -10.57
C GLU A 7 16.83 -23.63 -9.86
N LEU A 8 16.91 -22.42 -10.43
CA LEU A 8 17.64 -21.30 -9.85
C LEU A 8 16.92 -20.68 -8.65
N SER A 9 15.58 -20.66 -8.62
CA SER A 9 14.78 -20.10 -7.52
C SER A 9 14.98 -20.79 -6.17
N GLY A 10 15.50 -22.03 -6.16
CA GLY A 10 15.90 -22.73 -4.94
C GLY A 10 17.27 -22.33 -4.38
N GLN A 11 18.09 -21.57 -5.13
CA GLN A 11 19.45 -21.21 -4.72
C GLN A 11 19.47 -19.90 -3.93
N THR A 12 20.11 -19.91 -2.76
CA THR A 12 20.13 -18.77 -1.82
C THR A 12 20.65 -17.47 -2.45
N TRP A 13 21.67 -17.54 -3.30
CA TRP A 13 22.23 -16.34 -3.96
C TRP A 13 21.24 -15.72 -4.96
N PHE A 14 20.42 -16.55 -5.63
CA PHE A 14 19.44 -16.11 -6.60
C PHE A 14 18.22 -15.50 -5.90
N ILE A 15 17.77 -16.11 -4.78
CA ILE A 15 16.76 -15.53 -3.89
C ILE A 15 17.21 -14.16 -3.39
N ALA A 16 18.47 -14.03 -2.93
CA ALA A 16 19.01 -12.75 -2.46
C ALA A 16 19.05 -11.71 -3.59
N PHE A 17 19.49 -12.09 -4.79
CA PHE A 17 19.48 -11.22 -5.96
C PHE A 17 18.07 -10.74 -6.31
N MET A 18 17.10 -11.65 -6.33
CA MET A 18 15.69 -11.33 -6.58
C MET A 18 15.10 -10.40 -5.53
N ALA A 19 15.41 -10.62 -4.25
CA ALA A 19 14.97 -9.73 -3.17
C ALA A 19 15.53 -8.31 -3.35
N ILE A 20 16.83 -8.18 -3.67
CA ILE A 20 17.45 -6.88 -3.96
C ILE A 20 16.82 -6.24 -5.20
N ALA A 21 16.58 -7.01 -6.25
CA ALA A 21 15.95 -6.53 -7.48
C ALA A 21 14.50 -6.08 -7.24
N LEU A 22 13.74 -6.81 -6.42
CA LEU A 22 12.39 -6.44 -5.98
C LEU A 22 12.41 -5.11 -5.23
N PHE A 23 13.29 -4.96 -4.24
CA PHE A 23 13.46 -3.72 -3.49
C PHE A 23 13.81 -2.55 -4.42
N GLY A 24 14.76 -2.74 -5.34
CA GLY A 24 15.12 -1.74 -6.34
C GLY A 24 13.96 -1.38 -7.26
N GLY A 25 13.16 -2.37 -7.67
CA GLY A 25 11.96 -2.18 -8.48
C GLY A 25 10.88 -1.37 -7.77
N VAL A 26 10.65 -1.64 -6.47
CA VAL A 26 9.71 -0.86 -5.64
C VAL A 26 10.18 0.58 -5.51
N LEU A 27 11.46 0.81 -5.19
CA LEU A 27 12.01 2.17 -5.09
C LEU A 27 11.92 2.93 -6.42
N SER A 28 12.19 2.26 -7.55
CA SER A 28 12.03 2.80 -8.90
C SER A 28 10.57 3.17 -9.18
N ALA A 29 9.62 2.28 -8.86
CA ALA A 29 8.19 2.54 -9.04
C ALA A 29 7.74 3.75 -8.22
N VAL A 30 8.11 3.82 -6.94
CA VAL A 30 7.80 4.97 -6.07
C VAL A 30 8.39 6.26 -6.63
N HIS A 31 9.66 6.24 -7.06
CA HIS A 31 10.30 7.42 -7.65
C HIS A 31 9.57 7.92 -8.90
N HIS A 32 9.19 7.03 -9.82
CA HIS A 32 8.46 7.42 -11.02
C HIS A 32 7.03 7.89 -10.70
N ALA A 33 6.36 7.28 -9.72
CA ALA A 33 5.07 7.73 -9.23
C ALA A 33 5.16 9.14 -8.63
N GLU A 34 6.21 9.45 -7.85
CA GLU A 34 6.46 10.79 -7.31
C GLU A 34 6.69 11.83 -8.41
N VAL A 35 7.45 11.50 -9.47
CA VAL A 35 7.67 12.40 -10.61
C VAL A 35 6.34 12.74 -11.30
N ILE A 36 5.44 11.76 -11.44
CA ILE A 36 4.10 11.97 -12.00
C ILE A 36 3.25 12.79 -11.02
N ALA A 37 3.30 12.48 -9.72
CA ALA A 37 2.57 13.17 -8.67
C ALA A 37 2.95 14.66 -8.61
N HIS A 38 4.25 14.97 -8.68
CA HIS A 38 4.76 16.34 -8.69
C HIS A 38 4.30 17.14 -9.92
N LYS A 39 4.16 16.47 -11.08
CA LYS A 39 3.58 17.10 -12.28
C LYS A 39 2.09 17.38 -12.11
N THR A 40 1.35 16.40 -11.56
CA THR A 40 -0.10 16.44 -11.39
C THR A 40 -0.52 17.48 -10.34
N GLY A 41 0.28 17.63 -9.29
CA GLY A 41 0.04 18.56 -8.17
C GLY A 41 -1.08 18.09 -7.23
N GLU A 42 -1.13 18.69 -6.03
CA GLU A 42 -2.09 18.27 -5.01
C GLU A 42 -3.53 18.74 -5.30
N PRO A 43 -4.56 17.94 -4.93
CA PRO A 43 -4.51 16.66 -4.18
C PRO A 43 -4.32 15.41 -5.06
N PHE A 44 -4.33 15.58 -6.39
CA PHE A 44 -4.29 14.46 -7.34
C PHE A 44 -2.92 13.75 -7.37
N GLY A 45 -1.84 14.47 -7.05
CA GLY A 45 -0.52 13.89 -6.90
C GLY A 45 -0.48 12.80 -5.84
N THR A 46 -1.00 13.09 -4.64
CA THR A 46 -1.17 12.08 -3.58
C THR A 46 -1.99 10.88 -4.05
N LEU A 47 -3.08 11.12 -4.81
CA LEU A 47 -3.91 10.03 -5.33
C LEU A 47 -3.16 9.13 -6.32
N VAL A 48 -2.35 9.71 -7.21
CA VAL A 48 -1.51 8.95 -8.15
C VAL A 48 -0.56 8.04 -7.38
N LEU A 49 0.14 8.57 -6.37
CA LEU A 49 1.07 7.79 -5.56
C LEU A 49 0.36 6.65 -4.82
N ALA A 50 -0.78 6.95 -4.19
CA ALA A 50 -1.58 5.95 -3.49
C ALA A 50 -2.04 4.81 -4.41
N ILE A 51 -2.55 5.14 -5.61
CA ILE A 51 -2.98 4.15 -6.60
C ILE A 51 -1.81 3.27 -7.07
N CYS A 52 -0.63 3.85 -7.27
CA CYS A 52 0.53 3.06 -7.69
C CYS A 52 0.93 2.02 -6.63
N ILE A 53 0.98 2.43 -5.36
CA ILE A 53 1.32 1.53 -4.24
C ILE A 53 0.25 0.45 -4.07
N THR A 54 -1.03 0.80 -4.12
CA THR A 54 -2.11 -0.18 -3.97
C THR A 54 -2.18 -1.16 -5.14
N ILE A 55 -1.84 -0.75 -6.37
CA ILE A 55 -1.72 -1.67 -7.51
C ILE A 55 -0.64 -2.72 -7.23
N ILE A 56 0.53 -2.32 -6.68
CA ILE A 56 1.57 -3.27 -6.30
C ILE A 56 1.00 -4.25 -5.28
N GLU A 57 0.51 -3.74 -4.15
CA GLU A 57 0.00 -4.53 -3.03
C GLU A 57 -1.10 -5.52 -3.46
N VAL A 58 -2.13 -5.05 -4.17
CA VAL A 58 -3.24 -5.87 -4.65
C VAL A 58 -2.77 -6.92 -5.66
N SER A 59 -1.83 -6.58 -6.54
CA SER A 59 -1.29 -7.56 -7.50
C SER A 59 -0.53 -8.68 -6.79
N LEU A 60 0.22 -8.36 -5.74
CA LEU A 60 0.93 -9.36 -4.92
C LEU A 60 -0.04 -10.26 -4.17
N ILE A 61 -1.04 -9.67 -3.52
CA ILE A 61 -2.10 -10.40 -2.82
C ILE A 61 -2.81 -11.36 -3.78
N ILE A 62 -3.25 -10.88 -4.95
CA ILE A 62 -3.95 -11.72 -5.93
C ILE A 62 -3.05 -12.84 -6.43
N SER A 63 -1.79 -12.57 -6.76
CA SER A 63 -0.83 -13.60 -7.22
C SER A 63 -0.65 -14.71 -6.17
N MET A 64 -0.48 -14.33 -4.90
CA MET A 64 -0.33 -15.29 -3.80
C MET A 64 -1.63 -16.07 -3.53
N MET A 65 -2.80 -15.41 -3.60
CA MET A 65 -4.09 -16.09 -3.47
C MET A 65 -4.30 -17.12 -4.58
N LEU A 66 -4.00 -16.75 -5.83
CA LEU A 66 -4.15 -17.61 -7.01
C LEU A 66 -3.16 -18.78 -7.05
N SER A 67 -2.04 -18.68 -6.32
CA SER A 67 -1.05 -19.76 -6.23
C SER A 67 -1.62 -21.03 -5.56
N GLY A 68 -2.77 -20.92 -4.86
CA GLY A 68 -3.57 -22.08 -4.44
C GLY A 68 -2.99 -22.92 -3.31
N HIS A 69 -2.00 -22.40 -2.58
CA HIS A 69 -1.42 -23.07 -1.40
C HIS A 69 -2.37 -23.02 -0.20
N GLU A 70 -2.29 -24.01 0.68
CA GLU A 70 -3.16 -24.12 1.86
C GLU A 70 -2.98 -22.92 2.82
N GLY A 71 -4.05 -22.15 3.01
CA GLY A 71 -4.08 -20.91 3.79
C GLY A 71 -4.00 -19.63 2.94
N SER A 72 -3.89 -19.74 1.61
CA SER A 72 -3.84 -18.58 0.72
C SER A 72 -5.13 -17.75 0.75
N GLU A 73 -6.27 -18.34 1.15
CA GLU A 73 -7.55 -17.63 1.32
C GLU A 73 -7.49 -16.50 2.36
N PHE A 74 -6.55 -16.55 3.31
CA PHE A 74 -6.42 -15.56 4.38
C PHE A 74 -5.38 -14.47 4.09
N ILE A 75 -4.55 -14.64 3.06
CA ILE A 75 -3.43 -13.72 2.76
C ILE A 75 -3.93 -12.30 2.55
N ALA A 76 -5.03 -12.11 1.81
CA ALA A 76 -5.59 -10.76 1.60
C ALA A 76 -6.00 -10.09 2.92
N ARG A 77 -6.63 -10.84 3.82
CA ARG A 77 -7.05 -10.34 5.13
C ARG A 77 -5.83 -10.00 5.98
N ASP A 78 -4.87 -10.91 6.05
CA ASP A 78 -3.69 -10.78 6.89
C ASP A 78 -2.80 -9.61 6.42
N ALA A 79 -2.60 -9.47 5.10
CA ALA A 79 -1.88 -8.34 4.52
C ALA A 79 -2.57 -6.99 4.82
N VAL A 80 -3.90 -6.90 4.69
CA VAL A 80 -4.61 -5.65 5.03
C VAL A 80 -4.51 -5.33 6.53
N PHE A 81 -4.60 -6.32 7.41
CA PHE A 81 -4.34 -6.13 8.84
C PHE A 81 -2.91 -5.63 9.09
N ALA A 82 -1.92 -6.26 8.45
CA ALA A 82 -0.51 -5.87 8.56
C ALA A 82 -0.31 -4.43 8.08
N THR A 83 -0.84 -4.06 6.91
CA THR A 83 -0.76 -2.71 6.36
C THR A 83 -1.33 -1.66 7.31
N VAL A 84 -2.52 -1.89 7.88
CA VAL A 84 -3.11 -0.97 8.86
C VAL A 84 -2.24 -0.87 10.12
N MET A 85 -1.76 -1.99 10.66
CA MET A 85 -0.92 -2.00 11.87
C MET A 85 0.42 -1.30 11.64
N ILE A 86 1.10 -1.58 10.52
CA ILE A 86 2.40 -1.02 10.16
C ILE A 86 2.28 0.48 9.93
N VAL A 87 1.26 0.95 9.19
CA VAL A 87 1.09 2.38 8.93
C VAL A 87 0.73 3.12 10.22
N MET A 88 -0.25 2.63 10.99
CA MET A 88 -0.76 3.34 12.17
C MET A 88 0.21 3.32 13.34
N ASN A 89 0.80 2.17 13.67
CA ASN A 89 1.67 2.05 14.84
C ASN A 89 3.16 2.21 14.46
N GLY A 90 3.55 1.67 13.31
CA GLY A 90 4.94 1.73 12.84
C GLY A 90 5.28 3.09 12.26
N VAL A 91 4.75 3.42 11.08
CA VAL A 91 5.12 4.61 10.32
C VAL A 91 4.70 5.89 11.06
N ILE A 92 3.43 6.05 11.38
CA ILE A 92 2.93 7.25 12.09
C ILE A 92 3.58 7.36 13.47
N GLY A 93 3.68 6.26 14.22
CA GLY A 93 4.32 6.23 15.52
C GLY A 93 5.80 6.66 15.47
N LEU A 94 6.56 6.15 14.50
CA LEU A 94 7.97 6.51 14.31
C LEU A 94 8.13 7.99 13.90
N CYS A 95 7.27 8.49 13.01
CA CYS A 95 7.26 9.90 12.62
C CYS A 95 7.00 10.81 13.83
N ILE A 96 6.05 10.46 14.69
CA ILE A 96 5.76 11.22 15.92
C ILE A 96 6.93 11.12 16.90
N PHE A 97 7.49 9.93 17.10
CA PHE A 97 8.60 9.71 18.03
C PHE A 97 9.84 10.53 17.62
N ILE A 98 10.28 10.41 16.37
CA ILE A 98 11.44 11.14 15.84
C ILE A 98 11.15 12.66 15.82
N GLY A 99 9.95 13.05 15.39
CA GLY A 99 9.54 14.44 15.33
C GLY A 99 9.52 15.10 16.72
N GLY A 100 9.03 14.38 17.73
CA GLY A 100 8.99 14.83 19.13
C GLY A 100 10.37 14.90 19.77
N LEU A 101 11.28 13.97 19.46
CA LEU A 101 12.68 14.06 19.91
C LEU A 101 13.38 15.31 19.37
N LYS A 102 13.03 15.75 18.16
CA LYS A 102 13.70 16.88 17.50
C LYS A 102 13.06 18.24 17.79
N HIS A 103 11.73 18.29 17.89
CA HIS A 103 10.98 19.56 17.98
C HIS A 103 10.28 19.77 19.34
N TYR A 104 10.28 18.76 20.23
CA TYR A 104 9.59 18.71 21.54
C TYR A 104 8.07 18.84 21.46
N GLU A 105 7.56 19.91 20.84
CA GLU A 105 6.14 20.13 20.55
C GLU A 105 5.94 20.16 19.03
N MET A 106 4.95 19.40 18.55
CA MET A 106 4.57 19.37 17.14
C MET A 106 3.12 19.79 16.98
N SER A 107 2.87 20.76 16.10
CA SER A 107 1.52 21.09 15.66
C SER A 107 1.22 20.31 14.37
N PHE A 108 0.09 19.61 14.36
CA PHE A 108 -0.39 18.87 13.18
C PHE A 108 -1.64 19.54 12.63
N ARG A 109 -1.78 19.49 11.30
CA ARG A 109 -3.03 19.85 10.64
C ARG A 109 -4.02 18.69 10.79
N ASN A 110 -5.11 18.93 11.51
CA ASN A 110 -6.04 17.87 11.89
C ASN A 110 -7.19 17.69 10.90
N GLU A 111 -7.48 18.68 10.05
CA GLU A 111 -8.68 18.69 9.21
C GLU A 111 -8.65 17.56 8.16
N GLY A 112 -7.57 17.43 7.38
CA GLY A 112 -7.40 16.34 6.42
C GLY A 112 -7.18 14.99 7.11
N THR A 113 -6.29 14.96 8.10
CA THR A 113 -5.90 13.76 8.85
C THR A 113 -7.10 13.10 9.55
N ASN A 114 -7.93 13.87 10.25
CA ASN A 114 -9.10 13.33 10.94
C ASN A 114 -10.10 12.68 9.97
N SER A 115 -10.32 13.29 8.79
CA SER A 115 -11.21 12.71 7.80
C SER A 115 -10.67 11.40 7.22
N ALA A 116 -9.36 11.30 6.96
CA ALA A 116 -8.72 10.07 6.52
C ALA A 116 -8.79 8.96 7.60
N LEU A 117 -8.50 9.30 8.85
CA LEU A 117 -8.58 8.38 9.99
C LEU A 117 -10.02 7.90 10.26
N ALA A 118 -11.01 8.78 10.11
CA ALA A 118 -12.41 8.42 10.28
C ALA A 118 -12.86 7.39 9.24
N VAL A 119 -12.51 7.61 7.96
CA VAL A 119 -12.83 6.66 6.88
C VAL A 119 -12.07 5.35 7.06
N LEU A 120 -10.78 5.41 7.40
CA LEU A 120 -9.98 4.22 7.71
C LEU A 120 -10.60 3.41 8.86
N THR A 121 -11.01 4.07 9.94
CA THR A 121 -11.64 3.42 11.10
C THR A 121 -12.95 2.76 10.71
N ALA A 122 -13.78 3.44 9.91
CA ALA A 122 -15.03 2.88 9.41
C ALA A 122 -14.78 1.64 8.54
N LEU A 123 -13.88 1.73 7.55
CA LEU A 123 -13.54 0.63 6.65
C LEU A 123 -12.91 -0.55 7.40
N ALA A 124 -11.96 -0.29 8.30
CA ALA A 124 -11.32 -1.34 9.11
C ALA A 124 -12.33 -2.03 10.01
N THR A 125 -13.20 -1.28 10.70
CA THR A 125 -14.26 -1.89 11.52
C THR A 125 -15.18 -2.76 10.68
N PHE A 126 -15.55 -2.27 9.50
CA PHE A 126 -16.53 -2.92 8.66
C PHE A 126 -15.99 -4.16 7.95
N ILE A 127 -14.74 -4.14 7.48
CA ILE A 127 -14.14 -5.25 6.72
C ILE A 127 -13.44 -6.24 7.65
N LEU A 128 -12.81 -5.77 8.74
CA LEU A 128 -11.92 -6.57 9.57
C LEU A 128 -12.54 -7.02 10.90
N VAL A 129 -13.39 -6.18 11.51
CA VAL A 129 -14.01 -6.49 12.81
C VAL A 129 -15.37 -7.15 12.66
N MET A 130 -16.20 -6.65 11.75
CA MET A 130 -17.57 -7.16 11.55
C MET A 130 -17.65 -8.68 11.29
N PRO A 131 -16.82 -9.32 10.43
CA PRO A 131 -16.93 -10.76 10.18
C PRO A 131 -16.75 -11.60 11.46
N ILE A 132 -15.96 -11.11 12.43
CA ILE A 132 -15.64 -11.82 13.67
C ILE A 132 -16.82 -11.78 14.65
N VAL A 133 -17.64 -10.73 14.60
CA VAL A 133 -18.74 -10.52 15.56
C VAL A 133 -20.11 -10.91 15.00
N THR A 134 -20.22 -11.20 13.70
CA THR A 134 -21.45 -11.71 13.09
C THR A 134 -21.67 -13.20 13.41
N VAL A 135 -22.89 -13.56 13.77
CA VAL A 135 -23.28 -14.95 14.11
C VAL A 135 -23.97 -15.69 12.95
N SER A 136 -24.03 -15.06 11.77
CA SER A 136 -24.81 -15.54 10.62
C SER A 136 -24.13 -16.67 9.84
N SER A 137 -22.85 -16.94 10.10
CA SER A 137 -22.01 -17.95 9.45
C SER A 137 -21.04 -18.55 10.48
N PRO A 138 -20.69 -19.85 10.40
CA PRO A 138 -19.65 -20.41 11.25
C PRO A 138 -18.27 -19.83 10.90
N GLY A 139 -17.61 -19.22 11.87
CA GLY A 139 -16.27 -18.63 11.69
C GLY A 139 -16.29 -17.14 11.29
N PRO A 140 -15.12 -16.50 11.18
CA PRO A 140 -14.99 -15.07 10.90
C PRO A 140 -15.17 -14.78 9.40
N ASP A 141 -16.36 -15.06 8.87
CA ASP A 141 -16.68 -14.97 7.46
C ASP A 141 -18.03 -14.27 7.24
N PHE A 142 -18.19 -13.65 6.09
CA PHE A 142 -19.44 -13.01 5.68
C PHE A 142 -20.32 -13.98 4.90
N THR A 143 -21.63 -13.92 5.16
CA THR A 143 -22.59 -14.46 4.19
C THR A 143 -22.50 -13.70 2.86
N LYS A 144 -22.93 -14.31 1.75
CA LYS A 144 -22.86 -13.66 0.42
C LYS A 144 -23.52 -12.28 0.39
N SER A 145 -24.65 -12.10 1.09
CA SER A 145 -25.36 -10.82 1.17
C SER A 145 -24.60 -9.80 2.02
N GLN A 146 -24.02 -10.22 3.15
CA GLN A 146 -23.17 -9.36 3.99
C GLN A 146 -21.91 -8.94 3.24
N LEU A 147 -21.27 -9.83 2.49
CA LEU A 147 -20.09 -9.53 1.69
C LEU A 147 -20.42 -8.51 0.58
N ALA A 148 -21.55 -8.70 -0.12
CA ALA A 148 -21.98 -7.77 -1.17
C ALA A 148 -22.29 -6.38 -0.59
N PHE A 149 -23.02 -6.32 0.52
CA PHE A 149 -23.27 -5.07 1.23
C PHE A 149 -21.96 -4.44 1.70
N ALA A 150 -21.06 -5.24 2.26
CA ALA A 150 -19.78 -4.79 2.76
C ALA A 150 -18.92 -4.17 1.66
N GLY A 151 -18.82 -4.84 0.51
CA GLY A 151 -18.10 -4.34 -0.66
C GLY A 151 -18.69 -3.04 -1.21
N ILE A 152 -20.02 -2.97 -1.37
CA ILE A 152 -20.69 -1.78 -1.91
C ILE A 152 -20.53 -0.58 -0.96
N ALA A 153 -20.75 -0.76 0.34
CA ALA A 153 -20.63 0.32 1.30
C ALA A 153 -19.17 0.78 1.46
N SER A 154 -18.20 -0.14 1.45
CA SER A 154 -16.77 0.23 1.45
C SER A 154 -16.38 1.02 0.21
N PHE A 155 -16.86 0.61 -0.97
CA PHE A 155 -16.63 1.34 -2.21
C PHE A 155 -17.26 2.74 -2.18
N ALA A 156 -18.50 2.85 -1.69
CA ALA A 156 -19.19 4.14 -1.53
C ALA A 156 -18.46 5.07 -0.54
N LEU A 157 -17.97 4.54 0.58
CA LEU A 157 -17.16 5.30 1.55
C LEU A 157 -15.86 5.80 0.93
N TYR A 158 -15.18 4.96 0.15
CA TYR A 158 -13.96 5.37 -0.55
C TYR A 158 -14.24 6.46 -1.60
N LEU A 159 -15.32 6.33 -2.39
CA LEU A 159 -15.71 7.38 -3.33
C LEU A 159 -16.07 8.70 -2.63
N ALA A 160 -16.79 8.64 -1.50
CA ALA A 160 -17.09 9.81 -0.70
C ALA A 160 -15.81 10.47 -0.17
N PHE A 161 -14.84 9.67 0.29
CA PHE A 161 -13.52 10.16 0.70
C PHE A 161 -12.77 10.83 -0.46
N LEU A 162 -12.74 10.21 -1.65
CA LEU A 162 -12.13 10.82 -2.83
C LEU A 162 -12.82 12.14 -3.22
N PHE A 163 -14.14 12.21 -3.17
CA PHE A 163 -14.89 13.43 -3.41
C PHE A 163 -14.56 14.53 -2.39
N PHE A 164 -14.43 14.16 -1.11
CA PHE A 164 -14.04 15.08 -0.04
C PHE A 164 -12.63 15.62 -0.26
N GLN A 165 -11.67 14.74 -0.58
CA GLN A 165 -10.27 15.07 -0.80
C GLN A 165 -10.05 15.91 -2.08
N THR A 166 -10.77 15.62 -3.16
CA THR A 166 -10.51 16.23 -4.48
C THR A 166 -11.37 17.43 -4.81
N ILE A 167 -12.58 17.52 -4.26
CA ILE A 167 -13.58 18.54 -4.63
C ILE A 167 -14.07 19.30 -3.39
N SER A 168 -14.78 18.63 -2.48
CA SER A 168 -15.59 19.34 -1.47
C SER A 168 -14.77 20.06 -0.40
N HIS A 169 -13.66 19.46 0.05
CA HIS A 169 -12.82 20.01 1.11
C HIS A 169 -11.34 19.94 0.72
N ARG A 170 -11.08 20.17 -0.58
CA ARG A 170 -9.75 20.14 -1.17
C ARG A 170 -8.74 20.99 -0.39
N ASP A 171 -9.16 22.12 0.14
CA ASP A 171 -8.30 23.04 0.91
C ASP A 171 -7.71 22.42 2.17
N TYR A 172 -8.32 21.37 2.73
CA TYR A 172 -7.77 20.62 3.88
C TYR A 172 -6.57 19.75 3.49
N TYR A 173 -6.37 19.51 2.19
CA TYR A 173 -5.33 18.66 1.62
C TYR A 173 -4.26 19.45 0.87
N LEU A 174 -4.47 20.74 0.61
CA LEU A 174 -3.48 21.59 -0.04
C LEU A 174 -2.43 22.09 0.99
N PRO A 175 -1.13 22.15 0.64
CA PRO A 175 -0.13 22.81 1.49
C PRO A 175 -0.45 24.30 1.64
N LYS A 176 -0.39 24.86 2.86
CA LYS A 176 -0.55 26.31 3.05
C LYS A 176 0.70 27.05 2.54
N ALA A 177 0.54 28.32 2.17
CA ALA A 177 1.63 29.13 1.61
C ALA A 177 2.84 29.30 2.57
N GLU A 178 2.64 29.13 3.88
CA GLU A 178 3.74 29.11 4.86
C GLU A 178 4.49 27.78 4.88
N ASP A 179 3.79 26.65 4.81
CA ASP A 179 4.39 25.30 4.73
C ASP A 179 5.17 25.10 3.42
N GLN A 180 4.73 25.74 2.34
CA GLN A 180 5.42 25.78 1.05
C GLN A 180 6.84 26.36 1.14
N LYS A 181 7.12 27.27 2.09
CA LYS A 181 8.47 27.83 2.26
C LYS A 181 9.44 26.88 2.97
N ALA A 182 8.91 25.89 3.69
CA ALA A 182 9.70 24.89 4.42
C ALA A 182 9.96 23.61 3.58
N ASP A 183 9.22 23.42 2.48
CA ASP A 183 9.42 22.30 1.58
C ASP A 183 10.66 22.52 0.69
N ILE A 184 11.66 21.68 0.89
CA ILE A 184 12.90 21.61 0.09
C ILE A 184 12.63 21.47 -1.42
N ASN A 185 11.47 20.94 -1.81
CA ASN A 185 11.07 20.79 -3.21
C ASN A 185 10.19 21.93 -3.74
N PHE A 186 9.82 22.94 -2.93
CA PHE A 186 9.00 24.05 -3.43
C PHE A 186 9.69 24.85 -4.55
N HIS A 187 11.03 24.86 -4.54
CA HIS A 187 11.83 25.45 -5.63
C HIS A 187 12.15 24.48 -6.77
N ALA A 188 11.72 23.21 -6.70
CA ALA A 188 11.92 22.25 -7.77
C ALA A 188 11.00 22.58 -8.96
N GLN A 189 11.59 22.79 -10.13
CA GLN A 189 10.82 23.02 -11.35
C GLN A 189 9.92 21.83 -11.65
N LYS A 190 8.67 22.09 -12.05
CA LYS A 190 7.75 21.05 -12.49
C LYS A 190 8.39 20.23 -13.63
N PRO A 191 8.30 18.89 -13.62
CA PRO A 191 8.92 18.06 -14.64
C PRO A 191 8.39 18.41 -16.04
N SER A 192 9.26 18.30 -17.04
CA SER A 192 8.86 18.46 -18.43
C SER A 192 7.93 17.32 -18.87
N ASN A 193 7.08 17.56 -19.87
CA ASN A 193 6.12 16.54 -20.33
C ASN A 193 6.83 15.27 -20.83
N LEU A 194 8.02 15.41 -21.42
CA LEU A 194 8.85 14.28 -21.83
C LEU A 194 9.31 13.45 -20.63
N ARG A 195 9.79 14.10 -19.57
CA ARG A 195 10.21 13.40 -18.34
C ARG A 195 9.03 12.68 -17.68
N THR A 196 7.85 13.32 -17.61
CA THR A 196 6.64 12.67 -17.10
C THR A 196 6.25 11.47 -17.95
N GLY A 197 6.27 11.59 -19.28
CA GLY A 197 5.96 10.48 -20.19
C GLY A 197 6.91 9.28 -20.02
N ILE A 198 8.21 9.54 -19.89
CA ILE A 198 9.21 8.50 -19.60
C ILE A 198 8.92 7.85 -18.24
N SER A 199 8.63 8.64 -17.20
CA SER A 199 8.29 8.10 -15.88
C SER A 199 7.03 7.23 -15.90
N VAL A 200 6.02 7.57 -16.70
CA VAL A 200 4.83 6.71 -16.85
C VAL A 200 5.19 5.34 -17.42
N VAL A 201 6.01 5.31 -18.48
CA VAL A 201 6.44 4.04 -19.09
C VAL A 201 7.31 3.23 -18.12
N LEU A 202 8.27 3.87 -17.46
CA LEU A 202 9.15 3.21 -16.49
C LEU A 202 8.40 2.76 -15.23
N LEU A 203 7.37 3.49 -14.80
CA LEU A 203 6.47 3.06 -13.74
C LEU A 203 5.78 1.75 -14.12
N ILE A 204 5.15 1.68 -15.29
CA ILE A 204 4.47 0.46 -15.76
C ILE A 204 5.44 -0.72 -15.82
N ILE A 205 6.65 -0.52 -16.36
CA ILE A 205 7.68 -1.55 -16.41
C ILE A 205 8.08 -1.99 -14.99
N SER A 206 8.30 -1.03 -14.09
CA SER A 206 8.66 -1.32 -12.69
C SER A 206 7.57 -2.12 -11.99
N LEU A 207 6.29 -1.78 -12.19
CA LEU A 207 5.16 -2.53 -11.63
C LEU A 207 5.15 -3.99 -12.12
N ILE A 208 5.33 -4.23 -13.42
CA ILE A 208 5.38 -5.58 -13.99
C ILE A 208 6.54 -6.39 -13.38
N ILE A 209 7.72 -5.76 -13.28
CA ILE A 209 8.92 -6.40 -12.72
C ILE A 209 8.71 -6.74 -11.25
N VAL A 210 8.16 -5.82 -10.45
CA VAL A 210 7.89 -6.02 -9.02
C VAL A 210 6.92 -7.18 -8.80
N VAL A 211 5.81 -7.20 -9.54
CA VAL A 211 4.83 -8.29 -9.43
C VAL A 211 5.47 -9.63 -9.81
N GLY A 212 6.22 -9.69 -10.91
CA GLY A 212 6.89 -10.91 -11.33
C GLY A 212 7.94 -11.41 -10.33
N PHE A 213 8.77 -10.53 -9.76
CA PHE A 213 9.75 -10.94 -8.75
C PHE A 213 9.10 -11.40 -7.45
N ALA A 214 8.04 -10.73 -7.01
CA ALA A 214 7.34 -11.10 -5.78
C ALA A 214 6.64 -12.46 -5.90
N GLU A 215 6.01 -12.75 -7.05
CA GLU A 215 5.44 -14.08 -7.34
C GLU A 215 6.51 -15.17 -7.25
N LEU A 216 7.66 -14.95 -7.89
CA LEU A 216 8.77 -15.90 -7.86
C LEU A 216 9.42 -16.03 -6.47
N LEU A 217 9.31 -15.01 -5.61
CA LEU A 217 9.89 -15.01 -4.26
C LEU A 217 8.93 -15.59 -3.20
N SER A 218 7.62 -15.64 -3.47
CA SER A 218 6.59 -16.10 -2.53
C SER A 218 6.89 -17.47 -1.90
N PRO A 219 7.28 -18.53 -2.65
CA PRO A 219 7.60 -19.82 -2.05
C PRO A 219 8.82 -19.77 -1.09
N ALA A 220 9.80 -18.92 -1.40
CA ALA A 220 10.98 -18.74 -0.54
C ALA A 220 10.61 -18.04 0.77
N ILE A 221 9.68 -17.07 0.73
CA ILE A 221 9.16 -16.40 1.92
C ILE A 221 8.41 -17.41 2.81
N GLU A 222 7.50 -18.20 2.23
CA GLU A 222 6.75 -19.23 2.97
C GLU A 222 7.68 -20.27 3.61
N ALA A 223 8.68 -20.74 2.86
CA ALA A 223 9.68 -21.67 3.38
C ALA A 223 10.52 -21.05 4.51
N GLY A 224 10.88 -19.76 4.39
CA GLY A 224 11.61 -19.01 5.42
C GLY A 224 10.80 -18.87 6.70
N VAL A 225 9.52 -18.49 6.60
CA VAL A 225 8.59 -18.41 7.75
C VAL A 225 8.45 -19.77 8.43
N LYS A 226 8.26 -20.83 7.65
CA LYS A 226 8.17 -22.20 8.17
C LYS A 226 9.47 -22.65 8.86
N ALA A 227 10.63 -22.33 8.28
CA ALA A 227 11.94 -22.66 8.85
C ALA A 227 12.20 -21.93 10.17
N ALA A 228 11.69 -20.70 10.31
CA ALA A 228 11.73 -19.93 11.56
C ALA A 228 10.75 -20.44 12.64
N GLY A 229 9.90 -21.42 12.31
CA GLY A 229 8.82 -21.89 13.21
C GLY A 229 7.72 -20.85 13.42
N ALA A 230 7.65 -19.84 12.56
CA ALA A 230 6.69 -18.75 12.65
C ALA A 230 5.31 -19.14 12.11
N PRO A 231 4.22 -18.53 12.60
CA PRO A 231 2.88 -18.75 12.07
C PRO A 231 2.77 -18.34 10.59
N LYS A 232 1.97 -19.09 9.80
CA LYS A 232 1.70 -18.77 8.39
C LYS A 232 1.15 -17.34 8.19
N THR A 233 0.46 -16.79 9.18
CA THR A 233 -0.10 -15.44 9.15
C THR A 233 0.95 -14.33 9.09
N ILE A 234 2.24 -14.63 9.33
CA ILE A 234 3.37 -13.67 9.17
C ILE A 234 3.73 -13.44 7.69
N VAL A 235 3.25 -14.30 6.78
CA VAL A 235 3.51 -14.16 5.34
C VAL A 235 2.80 -12.93 4.75
N GLY A 236 1.61 -12.59 5.26
CA GLY A 236 0.89 -11.37 4.90
C GLY A 236 1.41 -10.15 5.65
#